data_AF-A0A511XQM9-F1
#
_entry.id   AF-A0A511XQM9-F1
#
_cell.length_a   1.000
_cell.length_b   1.000
_cell.length_c   1.000
_cell.angle_alpha   90.00
_cell.angle_beta   90.00
_cell.angle_gamma   90.00
#
_symmetry.space_group_name_H-M   'P 1'
#
loop_
_entity.id
_entity.type
_entity.pdbx_description
1 polymer ?
#
loop_
_entity_poly.entity_id
_entity_poly.type
_entity_poly.pdbx_seq_one_letter_code
_entity_poly.pdbx_strand_id
1 'polypeptide(L)'
;MNSKLHAVCDGTGRPVRLHLTAGQVSDFKGAEVLLADIPNETEEVIGDRGYDSHKIRQSLAERNITACISPKKNRKSKPPYNWHLYKKAPSDRKHVRKAERLATGRNTI
;
A
#
# COMPACT_ATOMS: atom_id res chain seq x y z
N MET A 1 -16.26 1.39 -18.70
CA MET A 1 -15.99 1.94 -17.35
C MET A 1 -14.92 1.07 -16.70
N ASN A 2 -13.82 1.65 -16.19
CA ASN A 2 -12.74 0.88 -15.55
C ASN A 2 -12.85 1.01 -14.03
N SER A 3 -12.44 -0.03 -13.30
CA SER A 3 -12.40 -0.06 -11.84
C SER A 3 -11.01 -0.49 -11.37
N LYS A 4 -10.63 -0.06 -10.17
CA LYS A 4 -9.38 -0.46 -9.52
C LYS A 4 -9.72 -1.18 -8.22
N LEU A 5 -9.11 -2.35 -8.02
CA LEU A 5 -9.17 -3.06 -6.76
C LEU A 5 -7.86 -2.82 -5.99
N HIS A 6 -7.98 -2.35 -4.77
CA HIS A 6 -6.88 -2.17 -3.83
C HIS A 6 -6.96 -3.25 -2.76
N ALA A 7 -5.84 -3.87 -2.41
CA ALA A 7 -5.79 -4.96 -1.44
C ALA A 7 -4.69 -4.70 -0.40
N VAL A 8 -4.98 -5.02 0.86
CA VAL A 8 -3.96 -5.26 1.90
C VAL A 8 -3.92 -6.74 2.18
N CYS A 9 -2.75 -7.33 2.03
CA CYS A 9 -2.48 -8.74 2.30
C CYS A 9 -1.62 -8.90 3.56
N ASP A 10 -1.77 -10.00 4.27
CA ASP A 10 -0.89 -10.40 5.36
C ASP A 10 0.46 -10.93 4.85
N GLY A 11 1.37 -11.28 5.78
CA GLY A 11 2.66 -11.89 5.47
C GLY A 11 2.62 -13.31 4.90
N THR A 12 1.45 -13.81 4.51
CA THR A 12 1.27 -15.06 3.75
C THR A 12 0.59 -14.82 2.40
N GLY A 13 0.28 -13.55 2.07
CA GLY A 13 -0.39 -13.17 0.84
C GLY A 13 -1.91 -13.28 0.89
N ARG A 14 -2.52 -13.52 2.06
CA ARG A 14 -3.98 -13.56 2.19
C ARG A 14 -4.54 -12.14 2.26
N PRO A 15 -5.54 -11.79 1.44
CA PRO A 15 -6.16 -10.47 1.51
C PRO A 15 -6.90 -10.30 2.84
N VAL A 16 -6.49 -9.31 3.62
CA VAL A 16 -7.12 -8.89 4.88
C VAL A 16 -8.17 -7.81 4.62
N ARG A 17 -7.93 -6.94 3.63
CA ARG A 17 -8.86 -5.88 3.22
C ARG A 17 -8.83 -5.66 1.72
N LEU A 18 -9.99 -5.31 1.18
CA LEU A 18 -10.19 -4.96 -0.21
C LEU A 18 -10.96 -3.64 -0.29
N HIS A 19 -10.58 -2.78 -1.23
CA HIS A 19 -11.28 -1.53 -1.51
C HIS A 19 -11.37 -1.32 -3.01
N LEU A 20 -12.59 -1.15 -3.53
CA LEU A 20 -12.85 -0.93 -4.95
C LEU A 20 -13.09 0.56 -5.21
N THR A 21 -12.39 1.13 -6.19
CA THR A 21 -12.60 2.50 -6.64
C THR A 21 -12.88 2.55 -8.14
N ALA A 22 -13.49 3.64 -8.61
CA ALA A 22 -13.53 3.92 -10.04
C ALA A 22 -12.10 4.08 -10.61
N GLY A 23 -11.89 3.71 -11.87
CA GLY A 23 -10.57 3.67 -12.50
C GLY A 23 -9.89 5.04 -12.61
N GLN A 24 -10.67 6.12 -12.61
CA GLN A 24 -10.15 7.49 -12.63
C GLN A 24 -9.68 7.96 -11.23
N VAL A 25 -10.03 7.24 -10.16
CA VAL A 25 -9.59 7.57 -8.80
C VAL A 25 -8.10 7.31 -8.69
N SER A 26 -7.38 8.24 -8.07
CA SER A 26 -5.95 8.10 -7.81
C SER A 26 -5.70 6.99 -6.80
N ASP A 27 -4.62 6.23 -7.03
CA ASP A 27 -4.21 5.13 -6.16
C ASP A 27 -3.97 5.56 -4.71
N PHE A 28 -3.54 6.82 -4.49
CA PHE A 28 -3.37 7.35 -3.13
C PHE A 28 -4.69 7.43 -2.36
N LYS A 29 -5.80 7.80 -3.03
CA LYS A 29 -7.12 7.90 -2.37
C LYS A 29 -7.61 6.51 -1.96
N GLY A 30 -7.43 5.52 -2.83
CA GLY A 30 -7.75 4.13 -2.52
C GLY A 30 -6.92 3.61 -1.35
N ALA A 31 -5.62 3.91 -1.32
CA ALA A 31 -4.73 3.53 -0.22
C ALA A 31 -5.03 4.24 1.09
N GLU A 32 -5.46 5.51 1.07
CA GLU A 32 -5.82 6.24 2.28
C GLU A 32 -6.97 5.55 3.03
N VAL A 33 -8.02 5.15 2.31
CA VAL A 33 -9.15 4.39 2.88
C VAL A 33 -8.69 3.03 3.37
N LEU A 34 -7.88 2.33 2.57
CA LEU A 34 -7.41 0.98 2.87
C LEU A 34 -6.48 0.93 4.10
N LEU A 35 -5.65 1.96 4.29
CA LEU A 35 -4.64 2.04 5.35
C LEU A 35 -5.17 2.65 6.65
N ALA A 36 -6.28 3.39 6.61
CA ALA A 36 -6.91 3.96 7.81
C ALA A 36 -7.22 2.87 8.85
N ASP A 37 -7.73 1.71 8.39
CA ASP A 37 -8.26 0.68 9.27
C ASP A 37 -7.40 -0.61 9.33
N ILE A 38 -6.12 -0.56 8.93
CA ILE A 38 -5.27 -1.78 9.06
C ILE A 38 -5.19 -2.21 10.54
N PRO A 39 -5.12 -3.51 10.85
CA PRO A 39 -5.15 -3.95 12.25
C PRO A 39 -3.99 -3.37 13.07
N ASN A 40 -4.21 -3.17 14.37
CA ASN A 40 -3.25 -2.44 15.21
C ASN A 40 -1.94 -3.21 15.44
N GLU A 41 -1.93 -4.52 15.22
CA GLU A 41 -0.72 -5.34 15.33
C GLU A 41 0.20 -5.24 14.10
N THR A 42 -0.09 -4.38 13.12
CA THR A 42 0.88 -4.17 12.02
C THR A 42 1.99 -3.22 12.44
N GLU A 43 3.22 -3.68 12.27
CA GLU A 43 4.44 -2.93 12.54
C GLU A 43 5.00 -2.29 11.26
N GLU A 44 4.81 -2.95 10.11
CA GLU A 44 5.32 -2.46 8.82
C GLU A 44 4.30 -2.63 7.70
N VAL A 45 4.20 -1.62 6.83
CA VAL A 45 3.41 -1.66 5.60
C VAL A 45 4.33 -1.53 4.39
N ILE A 46 4.31 -2.52 3.52
CA ILE A 46 4.94 -2.47 2.20
C ILE A 46 3.88 -2.01 1.21
N GLY A 47 4.13 -0.94 0.46
CA GLY A 47 3.14 -0.37 -0.45
C GLY A 47 3.70 0.00 -1.82
N ASP A 48 2.83 0.00 -2.81
CA ASP A 48 3.14 0.48 -4.17
C ASP A 48 3.55 1.95 -4.17
N ARG A 49 4.41 2.33 -5.12
CA ARG A 49 4.83 3.74 -5.29
C ARG A 49 3.64 4.70 -5.48
N GLY A 50 2.53 4.23 -6.06
CA GLY A 50 1.30 5.02 -6.22
C GLY A 50 0.72 5.52 -4.90
N TYR A 51 0.99 4.80 -3.80
CA TYR A 51 0.50 5.09 -2.46
C TYR A 51 1.39 6.08 -1.69
N ASP A 52 2.52 6.50 -2.26
CA ASP A 52 3.39 7.49 -1.62
C ASP A 52 2.68 8.85 -1.54
N SER A 53 2.33 9.26 -0.32
CA SER A 53 1.83 10.60 0.01
C SER A 53 2.32 11.01 1.41
N HIS A 54 2.30 12.31 1.70
CA HIS A 54 2.62 12.81 3.04
C HIS A 54 1.59 12.33 4.07
N LYS A 55 0.30 12.42 3.72
CA LYS A 55 -0.81 12.01 4.59
C LYS A 55 -0.75 10.53 4.98
N ILE A 56 -0.47 9.65 4.03
CA ILE A 56 -0.34 8.21 4.29
C ILE A 56 0.84 7.93 5.22
N ARG A 57 2.01 8.52 4.94
CA ARG A 57 3.19 8.33 5.79
C ARG A 57 2.98 8.86 7.20
N GLN A 58 2.31 10.01 7.33
CA GLN A 58 1.97 10.60 8.62
C GLN A 58 1.00 9.73 9.40
N SER A 59 -0.09 9.28 8.77
CA SER A 59 -1.09 8.40 9.41
C SER A 59 -0.48 7.08 9.87
N LEU A 60 0.46 6.51 9.10
CA LEU A 60 1.21 5.32 9.52
C LEU A 60 2.15 5.63 10.69
N ALA A 61 2.87 6.75 10.65
CA ALA A 61 3.78 7.16 11.73
C ALA A 61 3.05 7.45 13.05
N GLU A 62 1.88 8.11 13.01
CA GLU A 62 1.01 8.35 14.17
C GLU A 62 0.58 7.05 14.87
N ARG A 63 0.57 5.94 14.12
CA ARG A 63 0.22 4.61 14.60
C ARG A 63 1.43 3.73 14.91
N ASN A 64 2.65 4.30 14.89
CA ASN A 64 3.93 3.60 15.04
C ASN A 64 4.17 2.51 13.98
N ILE A 65 3.63 2.70 12.77
CA ILE A 65 3.75 1.78 11.65
C ILE A 65 4.82 2.29 10.67
N THR A 66 5.78 1.44 10.36
CA THR A 66 6.85 1.77 9.40
C THR A 66 6.35 1.66 7.97
N ALA A 67 6.40 2.78 7.23
CA ALA A 67 5.99 2.83 5.83
C ALA A 67 7.14 2.44 4.88
N CYS A 68 7.18 1.18 4.45
CA CYS A 68 8.08 0.67 3.42
C CYS A 68 7.50 0.90 2.01
N ILE A 69 7.26 2.17 1.67
CA ILE A 69 6.71 2.59 0.38
C ILE A 69 7.83 3.23 -0.45
N SER A 70 7.99 2.80 -1.71
CA SER A 70 8.95 3.44 -2.62
C SER A 70 8.53 4.89 -2.88
N PRO A 71 9.40 5.89 -2.68
CA PRO A 71 9.05 7.29 -2.88
C PRO A 71 8.76 7.59 -4.35
N LYS A 72 7.86 8.55 -4.61
CA LYS A 72 7.63 9.05 -5.97
C LYS A 72 8.89 9.70 -6.54
N LYS A 73 9.08 9.56 -7.87
CA LYS A 73 10.27 10.07 -8.57
C LYS A 73 10.45 11.58 -8.42
N ASN A 74 9.34 12.32 -8.39
CA ASN A 74 9.29 13.79 -8.33
C ASN A 74 9.28 14.35 -6.88
N ARG A 75 9.44 13.51 -5.86
CA ARG A 75 9.45 13.98 -4.46
C ARG A 75 10.77 14.69 -4.16
N LYS A 76 10.67 15.94 -3.69
CA LYS A 76 11.83 16.79 -3.34
C LYS A 76 12.71 16.17 -2.25
N SER A 77 12.09 15.62 -1.21
CA SER A 77 12.76 14.88 -0.14
C SER A 77 12.28 13.43 -0.16
N LYS A 78 13.20 12.51 -0.45
CA LYS A 78 12.92 11.07 -0.50
C LYS A 78 13.18 10.48 0.88
N PRO A 79 12.14 10.09 1.63
CA PRO A 79 12.32 9.40 2.89
C PRO A 79 13.06 8.07 2.66
N PRO A 80 13.91 7.64 3.62
CA PRO A 80 14.52 6.33 3.57
C PRO A 80 13.42 5.27 3.53
N TYR A 81 13.59 4.27 2.68
CA TYR A 81 12.72 3.10 2.63
C TYR A 81 13.59 1.86 2.51
N ASN A 82 13.14 0.76 3.11
CA ASN A 82 13.92 -0.48 3.10
C ASN A 82 13.70 -1.22 1.77
N TRP A 83 14.65 -1.08 0.85
CA TRP A 83 14.56 -1.70 -0.48
C TRP A 83 14.53 -3.23 -0.43
N HIS A 84 15.21 -3.85 0.55
CA HIS A 84 15.21 -5.30 0.70
C HIS A 84 13.82 -5.82 1.08
N LEU A 85 13.12 -5.11 1.97
CA LEU A 85 11.74 -5.42 2.34
C LEU A 85 10.75 -5.15 1.21
N TYR A 86 10.99 -4.11 0.40
CA TYR A 86 10.15 -3.85 -0.76
C TYR A 86 10.29 -4.95 -1.84
N LYS A 87 11.51 -5.46 -2.06
CA LYS A 87 11.79 -6.47 -3.10
C LYS A 87 11.39 -7.87 -2.68
N LYS A 88 11.49 -8.19 -1.38
CA LYS A 88 11.14 -9.50 -0.85
C LYS A 88 9.67 -9.47 -0.46
N ALA A 89 8.85 -10.37 -1.00
CA ALA A 89 7.50 -10.55 -0.48
C ALA A 89 7.60 -10.86 1.03
N PRO A 90 6.71 -10.31 1.87
CA PRO A 90 6.63 -10.76 3.25
C PRO A 90 6.11 -12.19 3.20
N SER A 91 7.03 -13.14 3.20
CA SER A 91 6.76 -14.55 3.44
C SER A 91 7.15 -14.81 4.89
N ASP A 92 6.16 -15.05 5.74
CA ASP A 92 6.23 -15.42 7.15
C ASP A 92 6.43 -14.32 8.20
N ARG A 93 6.20 -13.04 7.86
CA ARG A 93 6.17 -11.98 8.89
C ARG A 93 4.74 -11.67 9.34
N LYS A 94 4.40 -12.08 10.58
CA LYS A 94 3.07 -11.91 11.18
C LYS A 94 2.57 -10.46 11.22
N HIS A 95 3.48 -9.50 11.42
CA HIS A 95 3.17 -8.09 11.63
C HIS A 95 3.44 -7.20 10.41
N VAL A 96 3.79 -7.80 9.26
CA VAL A 96 4.02 -7.07 8.02
C VAL A 96 2.83 -7.25 7.08
N ARG A 97 2.38 -6.13 6.51
CA ARG A 97 1.27 -6.11 5.57
C ARG A 97 1.69 -5.52 4.23
N LYS A 98 1.20 -6.10 3.14
CA LYS A 98 1.47 -5.65 1.77
C LYS A 98 0.23 -5.00 1.19
N ALA A 99 0.33 -3.72 0.85
CA ALA A 99 -0.72 -2.97 0.16
C ALA A 99 -0.40 -2.88 -1.35
N GLU A 100 -1.28 -3.39 -2.19
CA GLU A 100 -1.07 -3.43 -3.64
C GLU A 100 -2.34 -3.10 -4.42
N ARG A 101 -2.18 -2.67 -5.67
CA ARG A 101 -3.29 -2.50 -6.62
C ARG A 101 -3.44 -3.74 -7.50
N LEU A 102 -4.56 -4.43 -7.38
CA LEU A 102 -4.96 -5.50 -8.27
C LEU A 102 -5.64 -4.92 -9.52
N ALA A 103 -5.18 -5.33 -10.71
CA ALA A 103 -5.76 -4.86 -11.96
C ALA A 103 -7.14 -5.50 -12.20
N THR A 104 -8.19 -4.69 -12.26
CA THR A 104 -9.51 -5.15 -12.71
C THR A 104 -9.64 -4.84 -14.21
N GLY A 105 -9.35 -5.85 -15.04
CA GLY A 105 -9.57 -5.83 -16.50
C GLY A 105 -8.46 -5.18 -17.33
N ARG A 106 -7.72 -5.99 -18.09
CA ARG A 106 -7.17 -5.56 -19.39
C ARG A 106 -8.36 -5.48 -20.34
N ASN A 107 -8.69 -4.31 -20.85
CA ASN A 107 -9.44 -4.24 -22.09
C ASN A 107 -8.39 -4.17 -23.20
N THR A 108 -7.97 -5.32 -23.70
CA THR A 108 -7.42 -5.44 -25.04
C THR A 108 -8.55 -5.12 -26.01
N ILE A 109 -8.46 -3.98 -26.67
CA ILE A 109 -9.03 -3.77 -28.01
C ILE A 109 -7.85 -3.32 -28.88
#